data_AF-A0A011UAT0-F1
#
_entry.id   AF-A0A011UAT0-F1
#
_cell.length_a   1.000
_cell.length_b   1.000
_cell.length_c   1.000
_cell.angle_alpha   90.00
_cell.angle_beta   90.00
_cell.angle_gamma   90.00
#
_symmetry.space_group_name_H-M   'P 1'
#
loop_
_entity.id
_entity.type
_entity.pdbx_description
1 polymer ?
#
loop_
_entity_poly.entity_id
_entity_poly.type
_entity_poly.pdbx_seq_one_letter_code
_entity_poly.pdbx_strand_id
1 'polypeptide(L)'
;MPVRDSGRIEATPQVTIEGPSGSFTTDGLIIAARHIHTNPADAKRLGIQDGEYVDVRVGDEDRGLTFGRTLVRVGANSFTEVHIDTDEANAAGIEVTAMGQLVQN
;
A
#
# COMPACT_ATOMS: atom_id res chain seq x y z
N MET A 1 0.92 -10.24 -13.39
CA MET A 1 1.58 -10.21 -12.07
C MET A 1 0.54 -10.34 -10.97
N PRO A 2 0.79 -11.03 -9.85
CA PRO A 2 -0.15 -11.09 -8.75
C PRO A 2 -0.08 -9.82 -7.88
N VAL A 3 -1.21 -9.41 -7.33
CA VAL A 3 -1.28 -8.39 -6.27
C VAL A 3 -0.94 -9.04 -4.93
N ARG A 4 0.06 -8.53 -4.21
CA ARG A 4 0.58 -9.16 -2.99
C ARG A 4 1.07 -8.13 -1.97
N ASP A 5 1.01 -8.54 -0.70
CA ASP A 5 1.75 -7.88 0.37
C ASP A 5 3.27 -8.05 0.20
N SER A 6 4.03 -7.10 0.73
CA SER A 6 5.49 -7.18 0.73
C SER A 6 5.95 -8.46 1.46
N GLY A 7 6.93 -9.16 0.86
CA GLY A 7 7.45 -10.44 1.36
C GLY A 7 6.65 -11.68 0.91
N ARG A 8 5.47 -11.54 0.30
CA ARG A 8 4.68 -12.67 -0.24
C ARG A 8 5.04 -12.98 -1.70
N ILE A 9 6.25 -13.46 -1.89
CA ILE A 9 6.89 -13.65 -3.22
C ILE A 9 6.70 -15.04 -3.82
N GLU A 10 6.03 -15.96 -3.13
CA GLU A 10 5.88 -17.34 -3.58
C GLU A 10 5.00 -17.45 -4.82
N ALA A 11 5.38 -18.35 -5.74
CA ALA A 11 4.69 -18.61 -7.00
C ALA A 11 4.49 -17.34 -7.85
N THR A 12 5.48 -16.45 -7.84
CA THR A 12 5.50 -15.26 -8.70
C THR A 12 6.20 -15.55 -10.03
N PRO A 13 5.83 -14.84 -11.11
CA PRO A 13 6.55 -14.87 -12.38
C PRO A 13 8.04 -14.53 -12.23
N GLN A 14 8.84 -15.12 -13.12
CA GLN A 14 10.24 -14.75 -13.24
C GLN A 14 10.42 -13.41 -13.97
N VAL A 15 11.44 -12.67 -13.56
CA VAL A 15 11.89 -11.42 -14.18
C VAL A 15 13.40 -11.46 -14.36
N THR A 16 13.90 -10.88 -15.44
CA THR A 16 15.33 -10.65 -15.62
C THR A 16 15.64 -9.20 -15.31
N ILE A 17 16.59 -8.98 -14.41
CA ILE A 17 17.09 -7.66 -14.04
C ILE A 17 18.42 -7.48 -14.76
N GLU A 18 18.49 -6.46 -15.62
CA GLU A 18 19.68 -6.11 -16.39
C GLU A 18 20.24 -4.79 -15.89
N GLY A 19 21.53 -4.77 -15.57
CA GLY A 19 22.26 -3.58 -15.13
C GLY A 19 23.55 -3.39 -15.94
N PRO A 20 24.30 -2.31 -15.68
CA PRO A 20 25.49 -1.97 -16.46
C PRO A 20 26.60 -3.05 -16.51
N SER A 21 26.61 -3.96 -15.52
CA SER A 21 27.65 -4.99 -15.37
C SER A 21 27.15 -6.42 -15.60
N GLY A 22 25.93 -6.61 -16.12
CA GLY A 22 25.37 -7.94 -16.41
C GLY A 22 23.89 -8.06 -16.10
N SER A 23 23.40 -9.29 -16.08
CA SER A 23 21.99 -9.62 -15.84
C SER A 23 21.83 -10.82 -14.93
N PHE A 24 20.68 -10.91 -14.25
CA PHE A 24 20.27 -12.09 -13.50
C PHE A 24 18.76 -12.30 -13.58
N THR A 25 18.32 -13.56 -13.62
CA THR A 25 16.91 -13.93 -13.60
C THR A 25 16.50 -14.40 -12.21
N THR A 26 15.38 -13.89 -11.70
CA THR A 26 14.87 -14.16 -10.36
C THR A 26 13.33 -14.19 -10.36
N ASP A 27 12.73 -14.64 -9.26
CA ASP A 27 11.31 -14.48 -8.97
C ASP A 27 11.07 -13.28 -8.04
N GLY A 28 9.84 -13.09 -7.57
CA GLY A 28 9.47 -12.05 -6.61
C GLY A 28 8.85 -10.79 -7.20
N LEU A 29 8.59 -10.76 -8.51
CA LEU A 29 7.86 -9.65 -9.12
C LEU A 29 6.38 -9.68 -8.66
N ILE A 30 5.87 -8.55 -8.18
CA ILE A 30 4.50 -8.36 -7.69
C ILE A 30 3.94 -7.01 -8.10
N ILE A 31 2.61 -6.88 -8.10
CA ILE A 31 1.93 -5.59 -7.96
C ILE A 31 1.74 -5.36 -6.46
N ALA A 32 2.15 -4.20 -5.95
CA ALA A 32 2.09 -3.92 -4.53
C ALA A 32 0.63 -3.80 -4.07
N ALA A 33 0.22 -4.60 -3.09
CA ALA A 33 -1.06 -4.39 -2.42
C ALA A 33 -0.98 -3.15 -1.52
N ARG A 34 -1.96 -2.25 -1.62
CA ARG A 34 -2.10 -1.09 -0.74
C ARG A 34 -2.14 -1.47 0.74
N HIS A 35 -1.56 -0.62 1.59
CA HIS A 35 -1.50 -0.86 3.03
C HIS A 35 -1.25 0.44 3.81
N ILE A 36 -1.57 0.41 5.10
CA ILE A 36 -1.27 1.47 6.05
C ILE A 36 -0.05 1.05 6.88
N HIS A 37 0.97 1.89 6.92
CA HIS A 37 1.96 1.86 8.00
C HIS A 37 1.49 2.82 9.10
N THR A 38 1.58 2.41 10.37
CA THR A 38 1.24 3.28 11.51
C THR A 38 2.05 2.88 12.75
N ASN A 39 2.28 3.83 13.65
CA ASN A 39 2.85 3.52 14.97
C ASN A 39 1.74 3.10 15.97
N PRO A 40 2.10 2.45 17.10
CA PRO A 40 1.12 1.99 18.09
C PRO A 40 0.27 3.12 18.71
N ALA A 41 0.83 4.32 18.88
CA ALA A 41 0.10 5.44 19.48
C ALA A 41 -1.00 5.95 18.54
N ASP A 42 -0.67 6.11 17.25
CA ASP A 42 -1.64 6.48 16.22
C ASP A 42 -2.64 5.37 15.94
N ALA A 43 -2.22 4.11 15.90
CA ALA A 43 -3.13 2.98 15.75
C ALA A 43 -4.22 3.00 16.85
N LYS A 44 -3.79 3.18 18.11
CA LYS A 44 -4.70 3.34 19.25
C LYS A 44 -5.61 4.56 19.11
N ARG A 45 -5.08 5.70 18.66
CA ARG A 45 -5.84 6.95 18.46
C ARG A 45 -6.89 6.82 17.36
N LEU A 46 -6.55 6.10 16.29
CA LEU A 46 -7.41 5.85 15.14
C LEU A 46 -8.39 4.68 15.39
N GLY A 47 -8.20 3.92 16.47
CA GLY A 47 -9.02 2.76 16.79
C GLY A 47 -8.74 1.56 15.90
N ILE A 48 -7.53 1.46 15.34
CA ILE A 48 -7.12 0.38 14.43
C ILE A 48 -6.02 -0.51 15.03
N GLN A 49 -5.88 -1.72 14.50
CA GLN A 49 -5.04 -2.80 15.00
C GLN A 49 -4.18 -3.43 13.90
N ASP A 50 -3.06 -4.03 14.29
CA ASP A 50 -2.18 -4.73 13.35
C ASP A 50 -2.89 -5.92 12.68
N GLY A 51 -2.69 -6.06 11.37
CA GLY A 51 -3.23 -7.17 10.59
C GLY A 51 -4.70 -7.06 10.21
N GLU A 52 -5.41 -6.03 10.66
CA GLU A 52 -6.80 -5.81 10.25
C GLU A 52 -6.89 -5.14 8.86
N TYR A 53 -8.09 -5.17 8.29
CA TYR A 53 -8.40 -4.50 7.04
C TYR A 53 -9.38 -3.36 7.27
N VAL A 54 -9.05 -2.19 6.74
CA VAL A 54 -9.88 -0.98 6.82
C VAL A 54 -10.13 -0.39 5.43
N ASP A 55 -11.14 0.46 5.32
CA ASP A 55 -11.43 1.20 4.10
C ASP A 55 -10.88 2.63 4.24
N VAL A 56 -10.22 3.12 3.19
CA VAL A 56 -9.58 4.44 3.18
C VAL A 56 -10.16 5.28 2.05
N ARG A 57 -10.79 6.41 2.37
CA ARG A 57 -11.19 7.41 1.39
C ARG A 57 -10.06 8.39 1.12
N VAL A 58 -9.78 8.64 -0.16
CA VAL A 58 -8.75 9.55 -0.64
C VAL A 58 -9.24 10.38 -1.83
N GLY A 59 -8.46 11.37 -2.24
CA GLY A 59 -8.78 12.26 -3.36
C GLY A 59 -9.72 13.41 -2.96
N ASP A 60 -10.02 14.27 -3.92
CA ASP A 60 -10.93 15.41 -3.75
C ASP A 60 -12.41 15.04 -4.02
N GLU A 61 -13.29 16.02 -4.13
CA GLU A 61 -14.71 15.78 -4.41
C GLU A 61 -14.95 15.26 -5.83
N ASP A 62 -14.14 15.69 -6.80
CA ASP A 62 -14.33 15.37 -8.22
C ASP A 62 -13.78 13.99 -8.60
N ARG A 63 -12.71 13.54 -7.92
CA ARG A 63 -12.02 12.27 -8.21
C ARG A 63 -11.83 11.38 -6.98
N GLY A 64 -12.56 11.63 -5.89
CA GLY A 64 -12.39 10.91 -4.65
C GLY A 64 -12.82 9.43 -4.71
N LEU A 65 -11.97 8.55 -4.21
CA LEU A 65 -12.16 7.09 -4.20
C LEU A 65 -12.13 6.53 -2.77
N THR A 66 -12.81 5.40 -2.56
CA THR A 66 -12.65 4.60 -1.35
C THR A 66 -11.94 3.31 -1.69
N PHE A 67 -10.73 3.15 -1.17
CA PHE A 67 -9.95 1.93 -1.26
C PHE A 67 -10.38 0.96 -0.17
N GLY A 68 -11.17 -0.03 -0.57
CA GLY A 68 -11.60 -1.08 0.35
C GLY A 68 -10.46 -2.03 0.72
N ARG A 69 -10.57 -2.70 1.87
CA ARG A 69 -9.63 -3.77 2.28
C ARG A 69 -8.15 -3.36 2.21
N THR A 70 -7.81 -2.25 2.85
CA THR A 70 -6.42 -1.79 3.01
C THR A 70 -5.84 -2.38 4.30
N LEU A 71 -4.75 -3.15 4.21
CA LEU A 71 -4.14 -3.85 5.35
C LEU A 71 -3.44 -2.86 6.29
N VAL A 72 -3.69 -2.96 7.60
CA VAL A 72 -3.00 -2.18 8.63
C VAL A 72 -1.75 -2.91 9.10
N ARG A 73 -0.60 -2.22 9.12
CA ARG A 73 0.69 -2.71 9.62
C ARG A 73 1.23 -1.78 10.71
N VAL A 74 1.13 -2.21 11.95
CA VAL A 74 1.59 -1.45 13.12
C VAL A 74 3.05 -1.76 13.40
N GLY A 75 3.91 -0.74 13.44
CA GLY A 75 5.34 -0.87 13.72
C GLY A 75 5.86 0.25 14.61
N ALA A 76 6.76 -0.07 15.55
CA ALA A 76 7.27 0.91 16.52
C ALA A 76 8.00 2.09 15.86
N ASN A 77 8.61 1.87 14.69
CA ASN A 77 9.35 2.87 13.93
C ASN A 77 8.60 3.35 12.67
N SER A 78 7.29 3.11 12.59
CA SER A 78 6.47 3.48 11.44
C SER A 78 5.92 4.89 11.58
N PHE A 79 5.86 5.63 10.48
CA PHE A 79 5.00 6.80 10.38
C PHE A 79 3.61 6.39 9.92
N THR A 80 2.60 7.19 10.27
CA THR A 80 1.22 6.94 9.85
C THR A 80 1.03 7.41 8.42
N GLU A 81 0.98 6.47 7.50
CA GLU A 81 0.91 6.73 6.06
C GLU A 81 0.22 5.57 5.32
N VAL A 82 -0.39 5.89 4.18
CA VAL A 82 -0.99 4.90 3.28
C VAL A 82 -0.10 4.79 2.05
N HIS A 83 0.36 3.57 1.77
CA HIS A 83 1.10 3.26 0.56
C HIS A 83 0.13 2.71 -0.48
N ILE A 84 0.07 3.39 -1.63
CA ILE A 84 -0.65 3.01 -2.84
C ILE A 84 0.31 3.08 -4.02
N ASP A 85 0.00 2.36 -5.10
CA ASP A 85 0.80 2.46 -6.32
C ASP A 85 0.44 3.70 -7.17
N THR A 86 1.21 3.91 -8.24
CA THR A 86 1.01 5.06 -9.14
C THR A 86 -0.32 5.01 -9.87
N ASP A 87 -0.84 3.84 -10.21
CA ASP A 87 -2.12 3.71 -10.92
C ASP A 87 -3.28 4.01 -9.97
N GLU A 88 -3.22 3.54 -8.71
CA GLU A 88 -4.15 3.88 -7.65
C GLU A 88 -4.15 5.39 -7.35
N ALA A 89 -2.97 6.01 -7.23
CA ALA A 89 -2.84 7.46 -7.04
C ALA A 89 -3.42 8.25 -8.22
N ASN A 90 -3.07 7.88 -9.45
CA ASN A 90 -3.58 8.52 -10.67
C ASN A 90 -5.09 8.37 -10.80
N ALA A 91 -5.66 7.22 -10.41
CA ALA A 91 -7.10 6.98 -10.41
C ALA A 91 -7.83 7.94 -9.45
N ALA A 92 -7.23 8.25 -8.29
CA ALA A 92 -7.72 9.20 -7.29
C ALA A 92 -7.34 10.67 -7.55
N GLY A 93 -6.58 10.96 -8.62
CA GLY A 93 -6.12 12.32 -8.92
C GLY A 93 -5.02 12.85 -7.99
N ILE A 94 -4.25 11.97 -7.37
CA ILE A 94 -3.19 12.32 -6.41
C ILE A 94 -1.84 12.38 -7.15
N GLU A 95 -1.19 13.54 -7.18
CA GLU A 95 0.12 13.71 -7.85
C GLU A 95 1.32 13.56 -6.91
N VAL A 96 1.24 14.09 -5.68
CA VAL A 96 2.38 14.11 -4.74
C VAL A 96 1.98 13.57 -3.38
N THR A 97 1.03 14.23 -2.70
CA THR A 97 0.51 13.81 -1.40
C THR A 97 -0.95 14.19 -1.28
N ALA A 98 -1.74 13.37 -0.60
CA ALA A 98 -3.11 13.70 -0.22
C ALA A 98 -3.38 13.20 1.21
N MET A 99 -4.40 13.79 1.84
CA MET A 99 -4.92 13.28 3.10
C MET A 99 -5.90 12.14 2.83
N GLY A 100 -5.79 11.07 3.63
CA GLY A 100 -6.74 9.97 3.65
C GLY A 100 -7.65 10.03 4.88
N GLN A 101 -8.83 9.45 4.77
CA GLN A 101 -9.78 9.30 5.88
C GLN A 101 -10.13 7.82 6.05
N LEU A 102 -10.06 7.33 7.29
CA LEU A 102 -10.62 6.01 7.61
C LEU A 102 -12.14 6.09 7.50
N VAL A 103 -12.72 5.14 6.76
CA VAL A 103 -14.17 5.00 6.67
C VAL A 103 -14.62 4.07 7.80
N GLN A 104 -15.34 4.62 8.77
CA GLN A 104 -16.01 3.85 9.81
C GLN A 104 -17.40 3.44 9.31
N ASN A 105 -17.68 2.15 9.33
CA ASN A 105 -19.03 1.61 9.09
C ASN A 105 -19.83 1.57 10.39
#